data_AF-A0A519I5H2-F1
#
_entry.id   AF-A0A519I5H2-F1
#
_cell.length_a   1.000
_cell.length_b   1.000
_cell.length_c   1.000
_cell.angle_alpha   90.00
_cell.angle_beta   90.00
_cell.angle_gamma   90.00
#
_symmetry.space_group_name_H-M   'P 1'
#
loop_
_entity.id
_entity.type
_entity.pdbx_description
1 polymer ?
#
loop_
_entity_poly.entity_id
_entity_poly.type
_entity_poly.pdbx_seq_one_letter_code
_entity_poly.pdbx_strand_id
1 'polypeptide(L)'
;MMQQYRSNSYLFGGNAPYVEEMYEAYLDNPGSVPDNWRTYFDALQHVPAVDGSESRDVAHAPVIESFAQRAKANAFANKASSADLAVARKQVHVQSLIAAYRFLGNRWAELDPLKRAERPKIPELDPAFYDLTESDMDISFSAVNSYFGGETM
;
A
#
# COMPACT_ATOMS: atom_id res chain seq x y z
N MET A 1 2.15 -54.88 -2.88
CA MET A 1 3.56 -54.57 -2.57
C MET A 1 3.93 -53.11 -2.79
N MET A 2 3.62 -52.47 -3.94
CA MET A 2 3.93 -51.04 -4.18
C MET A 2 3.18 -50.04 -3.28
N GLN A 3 1.94 -50.32 -2.87
CA GLN A 3 1.16 -49.44 -1.98
C GLN A 3 1.71 -49.39 -0.55
N GLN A 4 2.21 -50.53 -0.02
CA GLN A 4 2.82 -50.60 1.32
C GLN A 4 4.14 -49.82 1.42
N TYR A 5 4.92 -49.76 0.33
CA TYR A 5 6.13 -48.94 0.25
C TYR A 5 5.82 -47.45 0.23
N ARG A 6 4.73 -47.03 -0.42
CA ARG A 6 4.28 -45.63 -0.39
C ARG A 6 3.77 -45.22 0.98
N SER A 7 3.09 -46.12 1.70
CA SER A 7 2.56 -45.84 3.04
C SER A 7 3.61 -45.86 4.16
N ASN A 8 4.68 -46.65 4.02
CA ASN A 8 5.80 -46.68 4.96
C ASN A 8 7.02 -45.86 4.49
N SER A 9 6.88 -45.14 3.38
CA SER A 9 7.90 -44.22 2.92
C SER A 9 8.04 -43.09 3.93
N TYR A 10 9.27 -42.65 4.19
CA TYR A 10 9.56 -41.42 4.94
C TYR A 10 9.05 -40.15 4.26
N LEU A 11 8.21 -40.25 3.23
CA LEU A 11 7.54 -39.16 2.53
C LEU A 11 6.01 -39.27 2.67
N PHE A 12 5.51 -40.12 3.58
CA PHE A 12 4.08 -40.29 3.81
C PHE A 12 3.52 -39.16 4.68
N GLY A 13 2.49 -38.47 4.20
CA GLY A 13 2.05 -37.12 4.63
C GLY A 13 1.89 -36.80 6.12
N GLY A 14 1.96 -37.77 7.04
CA GLY A 14 2.06 -37.50 8.48
C GLY A 14 3.44 -36.98 8.94
N ASN A 15 4.51 -37.23 8.20
CA ASN A 15 5.85 -36.72 8.51
C ASN A 15 6.32 -35.60 7.56
N ALA A 16 5.41 -35.11 6.70
CA ALA A 16 5.71 -34.05 5.75
C ALA A 16 6.32 -32.79 6.39
N PRO A 17 5.81 -32.27 7.54
CA PRO A 17 6.40 -31.08 8.16
C PRO A 17 7.86 -31.27 8.58
N TYR A 18 8.21 -32.48 9.04
CA TYR A 18 9.58 -32.80 9.46
C TYR A 18 10.53 -32.88 8.27
N VAL A 19 10.09 -33.50 7.17
CA VAL A 19 10.89 -33.57 5.94
C VAL A 19 11.05 -32.19 5.32
N GLU A 20 10.02 -31.35 5.38
CA GLU A 20 10.04 -29.98 4.89
C GLU A 20 11.01 -29.11 5.69
N GLU A 21 10.96 -29.14 7.03
CA GLU A 21 11.93 -28.43 7.88
C GLU A 21 13.38 -28.89 7.62
N MET A 22 13.59 -30.19 7.44
CA MET A 22 14.89 -30.75 7.11
C MET A 22 15.38 -30.36 5.70
N TYR A 23 14.47 -30.24 4.74
CA TYR A 23 14.80 -29.75 3.41
C TYR A 23 15.11 -28.25 3.43
N GLU A 24 14.37 -27.44 4.19
CA GLU A 24 14.69 -26.03 4.38
C GLU A 24 16.07 -25.83 5.03
N ALA A 25 16.40 -26.65 6.03
CA ALA A 25 17.74 -26.64 6.65
C ALA A 25 18.84 -27.04 5.64
N TYR A 26 18.56 -27.99 4.74
CA TYR A 26 19.45 -28.36 3.65
C TYR A 26 19.66 -27.21 2.64
N LEU A 27 18.59 -26.48 2.29
CA LEU A 27 18.65 -25.32 1.39
C LEU A 27 19.48 -24.17 1.97
N ASP A 28 19.48 -23.98 3.29
CA ASP A 28 20.35 -23.02 3.97
C ASP A 28 21.80 -23.53 4.08
N ASN A 29 21.98 -24.76 4.54
CA ASN A 29 23.28 -25.41 4.67
C ASN A 29 23.19 -26.92 4.40
N PRO A 30 23.76 -27.43 3.29
CA PRO A 30 23.76 -28.86 2.99
C PRO A 30 24.45 -29.73 4.05
N GLY A 31 25.35 -29.15 4.85
CA GLY A 31 26.04 -29.81 5.96
C GLY A 31 25.18 -30.02 7.21
N SER A 32 24.02 -29.37 7.31
CA SER A 32 23.12 -29.46 8.46
C SER A 32 22.32 -30.76 8.51
N VAL A 33 22.23 -31.47 7.39
CA VAL A 33 21.49 -32.72 7.25
C VAL A 33 22.41 -33.94 7.19
N PRO A 34 21.94 -35.11 7.69
CA PRO A 34 22.66 -36.37 7.57
C PRO A 34 22.95 -36.77 6.10
N ASP A 35 24.04 -37.50 5.87
CA ASP A 35 24.53 -37.82 4.51
C ASP A 35 23.50 -38.58 3.64
N ASN A 36 22.68 -39.44 4.25
CA ASN A 36 21.62 -40.17 3.55
C ASN A 36 20.53 -39.23 3.01
N TRP A 37 20.25 -38.14 3.72
CA TRP A 37 19.30 -37.11 3.29
C TRP A 37 19.92 -36.12 2.32
N ARG A 38 21.19 -35.76 2.52
CA ARG A 38 21.94 -34.91 1.57
C ARG A 38 21.91 -35.49 0.15
N THR A 39 22.27 -36.77 0.03
CA THR A 39 22.25 -37.47 -1.27
C THR A 39 20.87 -37.47 -1.91
N TYR A 40 19.81 -37.61 -1.11
CA TYR A 40 18.44 -37.56 -1.59
C TYR A 40 18.04 -36.16 -2.07
N PHE A 41 18.39 -35.11 -1.32
CA PHE A 41 18.07 -33.72 -1.67
C PHE A 41 18.93 -33.17 -2.81
N ASP A 42 20.18 -33.60 -2.95
CA ASP A 42 21.02 -33.33 -4.12
C ASP A 42 20.33 -33.82 -5.40
N ALA A 43 19.83 -35.05 -5.38
CA ALA A 43 19.08 -35.63 -6.50
C ALA A 43 17.76 -34.88 -6.76
N LEU A 44 17.12 -34.37 -5.72
CA LEU A 44 15.87 -33.61 -5.83
C LEU A 44 16.06 -32.26 -6.53
N GLN A 45 17.17 -31.56 -6.30
CA GLN A 45 17.48 -30.28 -6.97
C GLN A 45 17.73 -30.43 -8.48
N HIS A 46 17.97 -31.65 -8.97
CA HIS A 46 18.11 -31.94 -10.40
C HIS A 46 16.77 -32.24 -11.08
N VAL A 47 15.68 -32.30 -10.33
CA VAL A 47 14.33 -32.48 -10.89
C VAL A 47 13.81 -31.12 -11.36
N PRO A 48 13.36 -31.00 -12.62
CA PRO A 48 12.73 -29.77 -13.10
C PRO A 48 11.52 -29.39 -12.25
N ALA A 49 11.29 -28.10 -12.06
CA ALA A 49 10.11 -27.62 -11.36
C ALA A 49 8.83 -28.07 -12.09
N VAL A 50 7.71 -28.07 -11.36
CA VAL A 50 6.39 -28.52 -11.87
C VAL A 50 5.94 -27.72 -13.10
N ASP A 51 6.40 -26.47 -13.23
CA ASP A 51 6.14 -25.58 -14.36
C ASP A 51 7.11 -25.77 -15.54
N GLY A 52 8.06 -26.71 -15.43
CA GLY A 52 9.07 -27.00 -16.43
C GLY A 52 10.28 -26.06 -16.40
N SER A 53 10.39 -25.18 -15.40
CA SER A 53 11.54 -24.31 -15.22
C SER A 53 12.69 -25.04 -14.49
N GLU A 54 13.93 -24.56 -14.70
CA GLU A 54 15.11 -25.02 -13.96
C GLU A 54 15.39 -24.14 -12.72
N SER A 55 14.34 -23.55 -12.15
CA SER A 55 14.48 -22.77 -10.91
C SER A 55 14.86 -23.69 -9.76
N ARG A 56 15.92 -23.33 -9.03
CA ARG A 56 16.27 -24.00 -7.78
C ARG A 56 15.29 -23.60 -6.68
N ASP A 57 15.02 -24.55 -5.79
CA ASP A 57 14.22 -24.29 -4.60
C ASP A 57 14.90 -23.28 -3.67
N VAL A 58 14.09 -22.48 -2.99
CA VAL A 58 14.52 -21.41 -2.07
C VAL A 58 13.90 -21.67 -0.70
N ALA A 59 14.66 -21.48 0.38
CA ALA A 59 14.14 -21.64 1.73
C ALA A 59 13.01 -20.65 2.03
N HIS A 60 11.87 -21.13 2.54
CA HIS A 60 10.71 -20.27 2.83
C HIS A 60 10.73 -19.69 4.25
N ALA A 61 11.45 -20.30 5.20
CA ALA A 61 11.57 -19.80 6.56
C ALA A 61 11.92 -18.29 6.68
N PRO A 62 12.92 -17.73 5.95
CA PRO A 62 13.24 -16.30 6.04
C PRO A 62 12.11 -15.41 5.55
N VAL A 63 11.37 -15.87 4.54
CA VAL A 63 10.21 -15.15 3.99
C VAL A 63 9.10 -15.12 5.03
N ILE A 64 8.74 -16.27 5.60
CA ILE A 64 7.72 -16.39 6.65
C ILE A 64 8.08 -15.54 7.87
N GLU A 65 9.34 -15.58 8.31
CA GLU A 65 9.81 -14.77 9.42
C GLU A 65 9.69 -13.27 9.12
N SER A 66 10.07 -12.84 7.92
CA SER A 66 9.92 -11.44 7.50
C SER A 66 8.46 -10.98 7.53
N PHE A 67 7.52 -11.84 7.13
CA PHE A 67 6.08 -11.57 7.21
C PHE A 67 5.61 -11.52 8.67
N ALA A 68 6.06 -12.44 9.52
CA ALA A 68 5.74 -12.45 10.95
C ALA A 68 6.28 -11.20 11.67
N GLN A 69 7.50 -10.76 11.34
CA GLN A 69 8.09 -9.54 11.88
C GLN A 69 7.32 -8.29 11.42
N ARG A 70 6.96 -8.20 10.13
CA ARG A 70 6.14 -7.11 9.60
C ARG A 70 4.74 -7.07 10.24
N ALA A 71 4.15 -8.23 10.52
CA ALA A 71 2.87 -8.34 11.20
C ALA A 71 2.97 -7.82 12.64
N LYS A 72 3.99 -8.26 13.39
CA LYS A 72 4.26 -7.75 14.76
C LYS A 72 4.49 -6.24 14.77
N ALA A 73 5.16 -5.70 13.75
CA ALA A 73 5.42 -4.28 13.61
C ALA A 73 4.20 -3.46 13.13
N ASN A 74 3.04 -4.09 12.88
CA ASN A 74 1.89 -3.45 12.24
C ASN A 74 2.25 -2.73 10.93
N ALA A 75 3.27 -3.21 10.22
CA ALA A 75 3.78 -2.60 9.00
C ALA A 75 2.85 -2.81 7.79
N PHE A 76 1.80 -3.60 7.93
CA PHE A 76 0.75 -3.78 6.92
C PHE A 76 -0.38 -2.75 7.01
N ALA A 77 -0.38 -1.89 8.03
CA ALA A 77 -1.36 -0.83 8.12
C ALA A 77 -1.03 0.27 7.10
N ASN A 78 -1.94 0.50 6.15
CA ASN A 78 -1.93 1.70 5.31
C ASN A 78 -2.16 2.92 6.21
N LYS A 79 -1.08 3.45 6.78
CA LYS A 79 -1.11 4.74 7.48
C LYS A 79 -1.09 5.81 6.39
N ALA A 80 -2.18 6.55 6.26
CA ALA A 80 -2.15 7.81 5.51
C ALA A 80 -0.97 8.64 6.04
N SER A 81 -0.12 9.11 5.13
CA SER A 81 1.01 9.94 5.53
C SER A 81 0.49 11.25 6.12
N SER A 82 1.30 11.91 6.96
CA SER A 82 0.96 13.24 7.46
C SER A 82 0.74 14.24 6.32
N ALA A 83 1.44 14.05 5.19
CA ALA A 83 1.26 14.84 3.97
C ALA A 83 -0.13 14.61 3.35
N ASP A 84 -0.59 13.36 3.25
CA ASP A 84 -1.93 13.05 2.71
C ASP A 84 -3.05 13.70 3.54
N LEU A 85 -2.89 13.68 4.88
CA LEU A 85 -3.84 14.33 5.78
C LEU A 85 -3.82 15.85 5.65
N ALA A 86 -2.66 16.46 5.40
CA ALA A 86 -2.54 17.90 5.16
C ALA A 86 -3.25 18.31 3.85
N VAL A 87 -3.05 17.54 2.78
CA VAL A 87 -3.74 17.76 1.48
C VAL A 87 -5.25 17.59 1.65
N ALA A 88 -5.70 16.57 2.37
CA ALA A 88 -7.12 16.34 2.64
C ALA A 88 -7.77 17.50 3.42
N ARG A 89 -7.07 18.12 4.37
CA ARG A 89 -7.57 19.33 5.07
C ARG A 89 -7.72 20.50 4.12
N LYS A 90 -6.72 20.75 3.27
CA LYS A 90 -6.77 21.82 2.26
C LYS A 90 -7.90 21.61 1.26
N GLN A 91 -8.18 20.37 0.86
CA GLN A 91 -9.34 20.03 0.04
C GLN A 91 -10.67 20.48 0.67
N VAL A 92 -10.85 20.27 1.99
CA VAL A 92 -12.05 20.71 2.71
C VAL A 92 -12.13 22.25 2.76
N HIS A 93 -11.00 22.92 2.92
CA HIS A 93 -10.91 24.38 2.90
C HIS A 93 -11.27 24.96 1.52
N VAL A 94 -10.78 24.36 0.44
CA VAL A 94 -11.17 24.73 -0.93
C VAL A 94 -12.67 24.58 -1.14
N GLN A 95 -13.27 23.47 -0.70
CA GLN A 95 -14.72 23.29 -0.78
C GLN A 95 -15.50 24.34 0.05
N SER A 96 -14.99 24.70 1.22
CA SER A 96 -15.58 25.74 2.08
C SER A 96 -15.53 27.11 1.41
N LEU A 97 -14.40 27.44 0.78
CA LEU A 97 -14.23 28.68 0.01
C LEU A 97 -15.20 28.73 -1.18
N ILE A 98 -15.31 27.65 -1.95
CA ILE A 98 -16.28 27.54 -3.06
C ILE A 98 -17.71 27.78 -2.55
N ALA A 99 -18.08 27.17 -1.42
CA ALA A 99 -19.38 27.38 -0.82
C ALA A 99 -19.57 28.85 -0.39
N ALA A 100 -18.58 29.46 0.26
CA ALA A 100 -18.63 30.87 0.66
C ALA A 100 -18.85 31.80 -0.54
N TYR A 101 -18.14 31.58 -1.66
CA TYR A 101 -18.36 32.35 -2.90
C TYR A 101 -19.76 32.15 -3.48
N ARG A 102 -20.32 30.94 -3.41
CA ARG A 102 -21.69 30.68 -3.89
C ARG A 102 -22.76 31.41 -3.08
N PHE A 103 -22.61 31.45 -1.75
CA PHE A 103 -23.61 32.06 -0.86
C PHE A 103 -23.41 33.56 -0.67
N LEU A 104 -22.17 34.01 -0.47
CA LEU A 104 -21.81 35.39 -0.12
C LEU A 104 -21.24 36.20 -1.29
N GLY A 105 -20.88 35.57 -2.40
CA GLY A 105 -20.18 36.24 -3.52
C GLY A 105 -20.95 37.42 -4.11
N ASN A 106 -22.29 37.40 -4.06
CA ASN A 106 -23.11 38.53 -4.50
C ASN A 106 -22.78 39.84 -3.75
N ARG A 107 -22.37 39.76 -2.48
CA ARG A 107 -22.05 40.91 -1.63
C ARG A 107 -20.73 41.56 -2.00
N TRP A 108 -19.88 40.84 -2.73
CA TRP A 108 -18.56 41.28 -3.16
C TRP A 108 -18.48 41.54 -4.67
N ALA A 109 -19.58 41.31 -5.40
CA ALA A 109 -19.68 41.56 -6.83
C ALA A 109 -19.65 43.06 -7.17
N GLU A 110 -19.08 43.41 -8.33
CA GLU A 110 -19.03 44.78 -8.84
C GLU A 110 -20.35 45.17 -9.51
N LEU A 111 -21.34 45.51 -8.70
CA LEU A 111 -22.69 45.86 -9.17
C LEU A 111 -22.87 47.36 -9.42
N ASP A 112 -22.09 48.22 -8.75
CA ASP A 112 -22.16 49.67 -8.91
C ASP A 112 -21.16 50.16 -9.98
N PRO A 113 -21.62 50.58 -11.18
CA PRO A 113 -20.74 51.08 -12.23
C PRO A 113 -20.05 52.41 -11.85
N LEU A 114 -20.55 53.11 -10.84
CA LEU A 114 -20.02 54.39 -10.38
C LEU A 114 -19.04 54.23 -9.21
N LYS A 115 -18.87 53.01 -8.67
CA LYS A 115 -17.91 52.66 -7.61
C LYS A 115 -17.99 53.57 -6.38
N ARG A 116 -19.20 53.97 -5.99
CA ARG A 116 -19.41 54.96 -4.92
C ARG A 116 -19.29 54.34 -3.52
N ALA A 117 -19.61 53.05 -3.40
CA ALA A 117 -19.49 52.32 -2.15
C ALA A 117 -18.20 51.48 -2.13
N GLU A 118 -17.49 51.52 -1.01
CA GLU A 118 -16.36 50.63 -0.76
C GLU A 118 -16.85 49.19 -0.50
N ARG A 119 -16.09 48.21 -0.98
CA ARG A 119 -16.44 46.81 -0.80
C ARG A 119 -16.27 46.41 0.66
N PRO A 120 -17.28 45.78 1.29
CA PRO A 120 -17.11 45.23 2.62
C PRO A 120 -16.05 44.13 2.58
N LYS A 121 -15.16 44.11 3.59
CA LYS A 121 -14.24 42.98 3.78
C LYS A 121 -15.03 41.81 4.35
N ILE A 122 -15.03 40.69 3.63
CA ILE A 122 -15.69 39.44 4.03
C ILE A 122 -14.59 38.41 4.20
N PRO A 123 -14.16 38.10 5.44
CA PRO A 123 -13.07 37.15 5.70
C PRO A 123 -13.28 35.77 5.05
N GLU A 124 -14.52 35.31 4.97
CA GLU A 124 -14.88 34.00 4.40
C GLU A 124 -14.66 33.91 2.87
N LEU A 125 -14.43 35.04 2.19
CA LEU A 125 -14.05 35.06 0.78
C LEU A 125 -12.52 35.14 0.59
N ASP A 126 -11.75 35.30 1.67
CA ASP A 126 -10.30 35.35 1.62
C ASP A 126 -9.73 33.92 1.75
N PRO A 127 -8.94 33.43 0.78
CA PRO A 127 -8.25 32.14 0.91
C PRO A 127 -7.39 32.04 2.17
N ALA A 128 -6.78 33.14 2.60
CA ALA A 128 -5.93 33.17 3.79
C ALA A 128 -6.70 32.88 5.09
N PHE A 129 -8.02 33.10 5.12
CA PHE A 129 -8.89 32.73 6.24
C PHE A 129 -8.96 31.21 6.46
N TYR A 130 -8.70 30.41 5.42
CA TYR A 130 -8.72 28.95 5.45
C TYR A 130 -7.33 28.31 5.40
N ASP A 131 -6.28 29.04 5.81
CA ASP A 131 -4.89 28.59 5.78
C ASP A 131 -4.39 28.20 4.36
N LEU A 132 -5.04 28.71 3.31
CA LEU A 132 -4.58 28.56 1.93
C LEU A 132 -3.57 29.66 1.62
N THR A 133 -2.36 29.23 1.24
CA THR A 133 -1.24 30.13 0.91
C THR A 133 -1.09 30.27 -0.59
N GLU A 134 -0.24 31.20 -1.04
CA GLU A 134 0.07 31.36 -2.46
C GLU A 134 0.67 30.07 -3.07
N SER A 135 1.47 29.33 -2.31
CA SER A 135 2.00 28.03 -2.75
C SER A 135 0.93 26.96 -2.98
N ASP A 136 -0.28 27.14 -2.42
CA ASP A 136 -1.38 26.20 -2.62
C ASP A 136 -2.16 26.45 -3.91
N MET A 137 -1.93 27.60 -4.57
CA MET A 137 -2.61 27.96 -5.82
C MET A 137 -2.14 27.11 -7.01
N ASP A 138 -0.94 26.54 -6.92
CA ASP A 138 -0.38 25.64 -7.95
C ASP A 138 -0.72 24.16 -7.69
N ILE A 139 -1.45 23.86 -6.60
CA ILE A 139 -1.84 22.50 -6.24
C ILE A 139 -3.22 22.19 -6.83
N SER A 140 -3.33 21.09 -7.58
CA SER A 140 -4.61 20.64 -8.08
C SER A 140 -5.44 19.98 -6.98
N PHE A 141 -6.70 20.40 -6.87
CA PHE A 141 -7.68 19.87 -5.93
C PHE A 141 -8.81 19.16 -6.67
N SER A 142 -9.52 18.29 -5.96
CA SER A 142 -10.69 17.61 -6.52
C SER A 142 -11.86 18.59 -6.69
N ALA A 143 -12.41 18.62 -7.90
CA ALA A 143 -13.59 19.39 -8.27
C ALA A 143 -14.87 18.53 -8.21
N VAL A 144 -14.84 17.36 -7.58
CA VAL A 144 -16.02 16.50 -7.43
C VAL A 144 -17.12 17.23 -6.69
N ASN A 145 -18.37 17.08 -7.15
CA ASN A 145 -19.56 17.74 -6.59
C ASN A 145 -19.53 19.29 -6.68
N SER A 146 -18.62 19.86 -7.45
CA SER A 146 -18.57 21.30 -7.72
C SER A 146 -19.33 21.71 -8.99
N TYR A 147 -19.73 20.78 -9.86
CA TYR A 147 -20.41 21.05 -11.13
C TYR A 147 -19.61 21.97 -12.10
N PHE A 148 -18.29 22.07 -11.94
CA PHE A 148 -17.42 22.82 -12.86
C PHE A 148 -17.07 22.07 -14.15
N GLY A 149 -17.53 20.82 -14.32
CA GLY A 149 -17.35 20.05 -15.55
C GLY A 149 -16.06 19.23 -15.64
N GLY A 150 -15.11 19.42 -14.71
CA GLY A 150 -13.90 18.61 -14.56
C GLY A 150 -13.84 17.88 -13.21
N GLU A 151 -13.03 16.82 -13.12
CA GLU A 151 -12.82 16.06 -11.88
C GLU A 151 -11.77 16.71 -10.95
N THR A 152 -10.87 17.52 -11.52
CA THR A 152 -9.81 18.25 -10.81
C THR A 152 -9.68 19.67 -11.35
N MET A 153 -9.16 20.59 -10.52
CA MET A 153 -8.89 21.99 -10.84
C MET A 153 -7.60 22.45 -10.17
#